data_AF-D0LVT6-F1
#
_entry.id   AF-D0LVT6-F1
#
_cell.length_a   1.000
_cell.length_b   1.000
_cell.length_c   1.000
_cell.angle_alpha   90.00
_cell.angle_beta   90.00
_cell.angle_gamma   90.00
#
_symmetry.space_group_name_H-M   'P 1'
#
loop_
_entity.id
_entity.type
_entity.pdbx_description
1 polymer ?
#
loop_
_entity_poly.entity_id
_entity_poly.type
_entity_poly.pdbx_seq_one_letter_code
_entity_poly.pdbx_strand_id
1 'polypeptide(L)'
;MNIQPEEERLALLVQRVRDGVASDAEREELALYADTPESQALITRAERDGELGRGWLQRVEADRRMLVSETSWLSKTERKLGVALVVSGMVGAVLLPPAGLAMLVAGTGILAWSVLRVAIRNVGKDPYEDVDE
;
A
#
# COMPACT_ATOMS: atom_id res chain seq x y z
N MET A 1 -2.87 28.98 9.37
CA MET A 1 -3.44 28.26 10.54
C MET A 1 -2.33 28.26 11.58
N ASN A 2 -2.45 29.09 12.61
CA ASN A 2 -1.37 29.35 13.56
C ASN A 2 -1.51 28.31 14.68
N ILE A 3 -0.82 27.17 14.54
CA ILE A 3 -0.79 26.14 15.58
C ILE A 3 -0.02 26.73 16.76
N GLN A 4 -0.58 26.63 17.97
CA GLN A 4 0.10 27.16 19.15
C GLN A 4 1.31 26.25 19.47
N PRO A 5 2.48 26.80 19.81
CA PRO A 5 3.71 26.00 20.03
C PRO A 5 3.56 24.93 21.12
N GLU A 6 2.61 25.08 22.04
CA GLU A 6 2.27 24.06 23.04
C GLU A 6 1.60 22.82 22.44
N GLU A 7 0.75 22.97 21.43
CA GLU A 7 0.09 21.83 20.77
C GLU A 7 1.12 20.94 20.07
N GLU A 8 2.11 21.55 19.41
CA GLU A 8 3.22 20.83 18.77
C GLU A 8 4.10 20.11 19.81
N ARG A 9 4.38 20.78 20.94
CA ARG A 9 5.15 20.18 22.04
C ARG A 9 4.44 18.97 22.63
N LEU A 10 3.14 19.09 22.89
CA LEU A 10 2.33 18.00 23.44
C LEU A 10 2.25 16.82 22.48
N ALA A 11 2.03 17.06 21.19
CA ALA A 11 2.01 16.00 20.18
C ALA A 11 3.35 15.24 20.13
N LEU A 12 4.47 15.96 20.22
CA LEU A 12 5.80 15.36 20.29
C LEU A 12 5.98 14.50 21.56
N LEU A 13 5.56 14.99 22.73
CA LEU A 13 5.67 14.24 23.98
C LEU A 13 4.85 12.94 23.93
N VAL A 14 3.59 13.03 23.48
CA VAL A 14 2.72 11.86 23.28
C VAL A 14 3.38 10.86 22.32
N GLN A 15 3.93 11.34 21.21
CA GLN A 15 4.64 10.49 20.26
C GLN A 15 5.85 9.79 20.89
N ARG A 16 6.74 10.52 21.58
CA ARG A 16 7.95 9.94 22.18
C ARG A 16 7.64 8.94 23.29
N VAL A 17 6.58 9.19 24.08
CA VAL A 17 6.11 8.25 25.11
C VAL A 17 5.58 6.98 24.45
N ARG A 18 4.77 7.11 23.40
CA ARG A 18 4.24 5.97 22.64
C ARG A 18 5.34 5.13 21.99
N ASP A 19 6.37 5.79 21.46
CA ASP A 19 7.51 5.15 20.81
C ASP A 19 8.51 4.54 21.84
N GLY A 20 8.27 4.71 23.15
CA GLY A 20 9.09 4.15 24.23
C GLY A 20 10.46 4.82 24.40
N VAL A 21 10.69 5.96 23.73
CA VAL A 21 11.96 6.70 23.72
C VAL A 21 11.92 7.97 24.57
N ALA A 22 10.79 8.27 25.20
CA ALA A 22 10.66 9.40 26.11
C ALA A 22 11.52 9.20 27.37
N SER A 23 12.28 10.24 27.69
CA SER A 23 13.00 10.38 28.96
C SER A 23 12.03 10.54 30.14
N ASP A 24 12.53 10.32 31.36
CA ASP A 24 11.71 10.46 32.56
C ASP A 24 11.16 11.90 32.73
N ALA A 25 11.98 12.91 32.39
CA ALA A 25 11.56 14.32 32.40
C ALA A 25 10.43 14.61 31.40
N GLU A 26 10.44 13.98 30.21
CA GLU A 26 9.38 14.15 29.21
C GLU A 26 8.08 13.44 29.63
N ARG A 27 8.16 12.36 30.40
CA ARG A 27 6.98 11.69 30.97
C ARG A 27 6.36 12.50 32.09
N GLU A 28 7.18 13.09 32.97
CA GLU A 28 6.70 14.04 33.98
C GLU A 28 6.09 15.28 33.33
N GLU A 29 6.70 15.83 32.28
CA GLU A 29 6.15 16.95 31.52
C GLU A 29 4.78 16.59 30.95
N LEU A 30 4.62 15.41 30.33
CA LEU A 30 3.32 14.96 29.82
C LEU A 30 2.29 14.76 30.94
N ALA A 31 2.71 14.29 32.12
CA ALA A 31 1.82 14.11 33.27
C ALA A 31 1.26 15.45 33.78
N LEU A 32 2.03 16.55 33.70
CA LEU A 32 1.54 17.89 34.04
C LEU A 32 0.40 18.36 33.13
N TYR A 33 0.41 17.92 31.87
CA TYR A 33 -0.68 18.21 30.94
C TYR A 33 -1.93 17.36 31.24
N ALA A 34 -1.81 16.18 31.85
CA ALA A 34 -2.97 15.33 32.15
C ALA A 34 -3.95 15.94 33.17
N ASP A 35 -3.50 16.92 33.96
CA ASP A 35 -4.28 17.55 35.04
C ASP A 35 -5.31 18.59 34.57
N THR A 36 -5.33 18.96 33.27
CA THR A 36 -6.30 19.92 32.73
C THR A 36 -7.21 19.31 31.66
N PRO A 37 -8.52 19.64 31.66
CA PRO A 37 -9.46 19.07 30.70
C PRO A 37 -9.19 19.49 29.25
N GLU A 38 -8.64 20.69 29.03
CA GLU A 38 -8.23 21.17 27.70
C GLU A 38 -7.05 20.36 27.16
N SER A 39 -6.06 20.06 27.99
CA SER A 39 -4.90 19.26 27.59
C SER A 39 -5.26 17.79 27.37
N GLN A 40 -6.22 17.23 28.12
CA GLN A 40 -6.75 15.89 27.82
C GLN A 40 -7.36 15.82 26.43
N ALA A 41 -8.12 16.84 26.02
CA ALA A 41 -8.68 16.90 24.67
C ALA A 41 -7.58 16.96 23.59
N LEU A 42 -6.47 17.67 23.85
CA LEU A 42 -5.33 17.73 22.95
C LEU A 42 -4.56 16.39 22.89
N ILE A 43 -4.39 15.68 24.01
CA ILE A 43 -3.80 14.33 24.05
C ILE A 43 -4.66 13.37 23.22
N THR A 44 -5.97 13.32 23.46
CA THR A 44 -6.89 12.47 22.69
C THR A 44 -6.86 12.80 21.19
N ARG A 45 -6.72 14.08 20.83
CA ARG A 45 -6.59 14.48 19.44
C ARG A 45 -5.28 13.99 18.81
N ALA A 46 -4.16 14.17 19.52
CA ALA A 46 -2.85 13.69 19.06
C ALA A 46 -2.81 12.17 18.92
N GLU A 47 -3.45 11.43 19.82
CA GLU A 47 -3.61 9.97 19.73
C GLU A 47 -4.41 9.58 18.48
N ARG A 48 -5.57 10.23 18.26
CA ARG A 48 -6.38 10.03 17.06
C ARG A 48 -5.64 10.35 15.77
N ASP A 49 -4.94 11.47 15.72
CA ASP A 49 -4.16 11.86 14.53
C ASP A 49 -3.03 10.85 14.28
N GLY A 50 -2.42 10.32 15.34
CA GLY A 50 -1.43 9.25 15.28
C GLY A 50 -2.00 7.88 14.87
N GLU A 51 -3.27 7.59 15.14
CA GLU A 51 -4.00 6.41 14.63
C GLU A 51 -4.34 6.57 13.15
N LEU A 52 -4.88 7.72 12.75
CA LEU A 52 -5.18 8.03 11.36
C LEU A 52 -3.93 7.96 10.48
N GLY A 53 -2.81 8.50 10.96
CA GLY A 53 -1.52 8.41 10.27
C GLY A 53 -1.02 6.97 10.11
N ARG A 54 -1.21 6.11 11.12
CA ARG A 54 -0.85 4.68 11.05
C ARG A 54 -1.74 3.92 10.06
N GLY A 55 -3.05 4.14 10.10
CA GLY A 55 -3.98 3.52 9.16
C GLY A 55 -3.67 3.91 7.70
N TRP A 56 -3.27 5.17 7.46
CA TRP A 56 -2.80 5.59 6.15
C TRP A 56 -1.51 4.87 5.73
N LEU A 57 -0.52 4.77 6.61
CA LEU A 57 0.74 4.05 6.33
C LEU A 57 0.51 2.56 6.06
N GLN A 58 -0.40 1.91 6.80
CA GLN A 58 -0.78 0.51 6.56
C GLN A 58 -1.40 0.33 5.18
N ARG A 59 -2.29 1.23 4.76
CA ARG A 59 -2.86 1.23 3.40
C ARG A 59 -1.79 1.43 2.33
N VAL A 60 -0.86 2.36 2.53
CA VAL A 60 0.24 2.58 1.57
C VAL A 60 1.17 1.37 1.48
N GLU A 61 1.47 0.70 2.59
CA GLU A 61 2.29 -0.50 2.59
C GLU A 61 1.53 -1.70 1.99
N ALA A 62 0.21 -1.79 2.18
CA ALA A 62 -0.67 -2.73 1.49
C ALA A 62 -0.63 -2.52 -0.03
N ASP A 63 -0.79 -1.28 -0.50
CA ASP A 63 -0.69 -0.91 -1.92
C ASP A 63 0.70 -1.22 -2.49
N ARG A 64 1.76 -0.95 -1.70
CA ARG A 64 3.14 -1.26 -2.09
C ARG A 64 3.35 -2.76 -2.25
N ARG A 65 2.83 -3.59 -1.35
CA ARG A 65 2.90 -5.06 -1.44
C ARG A 65 2.20 -5.56 -2.70
N MET A 66 1.03 -5.02 -3.04
CA MET A 66 0.35 -5.30 -4.31
C MET A 66 1.22 -4.91 -5.51
N LEU A 67 1.74 -3.68 -5.55
CA LEU A 67 2.55 -3.17 -6.66
C LEU A 67 3.82 -3.99 -6.87
N VAL A 68 4.48 -4.45 -5.81
CA VAL A 68 5.66 -5.32 -5.93
C VAL A 68 5.30 -6.66 -6.58
N SER A 69 4.12 -7.21 -6.29
CA SER A 69 3.65 -8.46 -6.91
C SER A 69 3.35 -8.29 -8.41
N GLU A 70 2.86 -7.12 -8.81
CA GLU A 70 2.49 -6.83 -10.21
C GLU A 70 3.66 -6.33 -11.06
N THR A 71 4.62 -5.60 -10.48
CA THR A 71 5.64 -4.86 -11.24
C THR A 71 6.95 -5.62 -11.48
N SER A 72 7.00 -6.91 -11.14
CA SER A 72 8.10 -7.83 -11.46
C SER A 72 8.55 -7.67 -12.93
N TRP A 73 9.86 -7.54 -13.14
CA TRP A 73 10.45 -7.42 -14.49
C TRP A 73 10.07 -8.59 -15.40
N LEU A 74 9.93 -9.79 -14.82
CA LEU A 74 9.48 -10.99 -15.52
C LEU A 74 8.02 -10.82 -16.00
N SER A 75 7.13 -10.37 -15.11
CA SER A 75 5.70 -10.17 -15.40
C SER A 75 5.48 -9.10 -16.47
N LYS A 76 6.28 -8.02 -16.45
CA LYS A 76 6.25 -6.99 -17.51
C LYS A 76 6.68 -7.55 -18.86
N THR A 77 7.68 -8.42 -18.89
CA THR A 77 8.20 -9.01 -20.13
C THR A 77 7.21 -10.04 -20.70
N GLU A 78 6.64 -10.90 -19.86
CA GLU A 78 5.57 -11.84 -20.24
C GLU A 78 4.36 -11.12 -20.84
N ARG A 79 3.88 -10.05 -20.21
CA ARG A 79 2.75 -9.25 -20.73
C ARG A 79 3.08 -8.58 -22.06
N LYS A 80 4.27 -8.00 -22.21
CA LYS A 80 4.71 -7.41 -23.49
C LYS A 80 4.79 -8.44 -24.61
N LEU A 81 5.34 -9.61 -24.34
CA LEU A 81 5.40 -10.72 -25.31
C LEU A 81 4.00 -11.23 -25.67
N GLY A 82 3.12 -11.40 -24.68
CA GLY A 82 1.73 -11.78 -24.90
C GLY A 82 0.99 -10.79 -25.81
N VAL A 83 1.09 -9.48 -25.52
CA VAL A 83 0.50 -8.43 -26.38
C VAL A 83 1.10 -8.45 -27.78
N ALA A 84 2.42 -8.55 -27.90
CA ALA A 84 3.09 -8.60 -29.21
C ALA A 84 2.63 -9.80 -30.04
N LEU A 85 2.47 -10.98 -29.43
CA LEU A 85 1.93 -12.18 -30.07
C LEU A 85 0.47 -12.01 -30.49
N VAL A 86 -0.38 -11.41 -29.67
CA VAL A 86 -1.80 -11.16 -30.03
C VAL A 86 -1.88 -10.21 -31.22
N VAL A 87 -1.17 -9.08 -31.18
CA VAL A 87 -1.17 -8.09 -32.28
C VAL A 87 -0.60 -8.69 -33.56
N SER A 88 0.53 -9.41 -33.46
CA SER A 88 1.15 -10.07 -34.61
C SER A 88 0.26 -11.20 -35.15
N GLY A 89 -0.45 -11.92 -34.29
CA GLY A 89 -1.42 -12.94 -34.66
C GLY A 89 -2.64 -12.37 -35.38
N MET A 90 -3.17 -11.22 -34.96
CA MET A 90 -4.26 -10.53 -35.67
C MET A 90 -3.85 -10.11 -37.08
N VAL A 91 -2.67 -9.49 -37.24
CA VAL A 91 -2.14 -9.12 -38.55
C VAL A 91 -1.81 -10.36 -39.39
N GLY A 92 -1.19 -11.36 -38.76
CA GLY A 92 -0.83 -12.63 -39.38
C GLY A 92 -2.04 -13.45 -39.81
N ALA A 93 -3.19 -13.33 -39.15
CA ALA A 93 -4.39 -14.07 -39.51
C ALA A 93 -4.93 -13.65 -40.89
N VAL A 94 -4.59 -12.44 -41.34
CA VAL A 94 -4.95 -11.93 -42.67
C VAL A 94 -3.98 -12.43 -43.74
N LEU A 95 -2.68 -12.50 -43.44
CA LEU A 95 -1.62 -12.84 -44.40
C LEU A 95 -1.33 -14.35 -44.49
N LEU A 96 -1.35 -15.03 -43.34
CA LEU A 96 -1.05 -16.45 -43.15
C LEU A 96 -1.99 -17.00 -42.06
N PRO A 97 -3.25 -17.32 -42.39
CA PRO A 97 -4.31 -17.63 -41.42
C PRO A 97 -3.96 -18.67 -40.34
N PRO A 98 -3.36 -19.84 -40.67
CA PRO A 98 -3.04 -20.84 -39.64
C PRO A 98 -1.94 -20.37 -38.68
N ALA A 99 -0.94 -19.64 -39.17
CA ALA A 99 0.13 -19.09 -38.34
C ALA A 99 -0.38 -17.94 -37.46
N GLY A 100 -1.21 -17.05 -38.01
CA GLY A 100 -1.84 -15.96 -37.28
C GLY A 100 -2.74 -16.43 -36.13
N LEU A 101 -3.59 -17.43 -36.40
CA LEU A 101 -4.43 -18.06 -35.37
C LEU A 101 -3.59 -18.70 -34.26
N ALA A 102 -2.52 -19.43 -34.60
CA ALA A 102 -1.64 -20.03 -33.61
C ALA A 102 -0.98 -18.98 -32.69
N MET A 103 -0.52 -17.86 -33.26
CA MET A 103 0.06 -16.76 -32.49
C MET A 103 -0.97 -16.06 -31.59
N LEU A 104 -2.20 -15.89 -32.07
CA LEU A 104 -3.31 -15.31 -31.30
C LEU A 104 -3.65 -16.17 -30.07
N VAL A 105 -3.79 -17.49 -30.26
CA VAL A 105 -4.06 -18.43 -29.17
C VAL A 105 -2.89 -18.44 -28.17
N ALA A 106 -1.66 -18.48 -28.66
CA ALA A 106 -0.47 -18.46 -27.80
C ALA A 106 -0.37 -17.16 -26.98
N GLY A 107 -0.54 -15.99 -27.61
CA GLY A 107 -0.51 -14.70 -26.93
C GLY A 107 -1.61 -14.55 -25.88
N THR A 108 -2.83 -14.99 -26.21
CA THR A 108 -3.95 -14.99 -25.26
C THR A 108 -3.69 -15.92 -24.08
N GLY A 109 -3.14 -17.11 -24.33
CA GLY A 109 -2.77 -18.07 -23.29
C GLY A 109 -1.71 -17.53 -22.33
N ILE A 110 -0.67 -16.85 -22.85
CA ILE A 110 0.37 -16.21 -22.01
C ILE A 110 -0.23 -15.12 -21.13
N LEU A 111 -1.12 -14.29 -21.68
CA LEU A 111 -1.78 -13.22 -20.91
C LEU A 111 -2.71 -13.80 -19.82
N ALA A 112 -3.52 -14.80 -20.17
CA ALA A 112 -4.39 -15.49 -19.22
C ALA A 112 -3.59 -16.15 -18.09
N TRP A 113 -2.48 -16.82 -18.44
CA TRP A 113 -1.58 -17.43 -17.46
C TRP A 113 -0.92 -16.38 -16.55
N SER A 114 -0.48 -15.24 -17.10
CA SER A 114 0.10 -14.14 -16.34
C SER A 114 -0.88 -13.61 -15.28
N VAL A 115 -2.15 -13.42 -15.66
CA VAL A 115 -3.22 -12.99 -14.74
C VAL A 115 -3.51 -14.07 -13.70
N LEU A 116 -3.69 -15.32 -14.12
CA LEU A 116 -3.98 -16.43 -13.22
C LEU A 116 -2.87 -16.63 -12.19
N ARG A 117 -1.60 -16.50 -12.60
CA ARG A 117 -0.44 -16.61 -11.71
C ARG A 117 -0.44 -15.53 -10.64
N VAL A 118 -0.76 -14.29 -11.00
CA VAL A 118 -0.89 -13.17 -10.04
C VAL A 118 -2.07 -13.43 -9.11
N ALA A 119 -3.21 -13.85 -9.65
CA ALA A 119 -4.40 -14.18 -8.86
C ALA A 119 -4.09 -15.28 -7.84
N ILE A 120 -3.55 -16.42 -8.25
CA ILE A 120 -3.16 -17.53 -7.36
C ILE A 120 -2.17 -17.07 -6.28
N ARG A 121 -1.22 -16.19 -6.62
CA ARG A 121 -0.23 -15.68 -5.66
C ARG A 121 -0.84 -14.76 -4.61
N ASN A 122 -2.01 -14.18 -4.91
CA ASN A 122 -2.76 -13.25 -4.07
C ASN A 122 -4.00 -13.92 -3.42
N VAL A 123 -4.32 -15.19 -3.72
CA VAL A 123 -5.40 -15.93 -3.04
C VAL A 123 -5.04 -16.09 -1.56
N GLY A 124 -5.94 -15.62 -0.68
CA GLY A 124 -5.76 -15.67 0.78
C GLY A 124 -4.78 -14.65 1.35
N LYS A 125 -4.38 -13.64 0.55
CA LYS A 125 -3.64 -12.47 1.00
C LYS A 125 -4.41 -11.24 0.59
N ASP A 126 -5.55 -11.00 1.24
CA ASP A 126 -6.21 -9.72 1.08
C ASP A 126 -5.33 -8.67 1.78
N PRO A 127 -4.69 -7.75 1.04
CA PRO A 127 -3.79 -6.78 1.64
C PRO A 127 -4.53 -5.76 2.53
N TYR A 128 -5.86 -5.76 2.53
CA TYR A 128 -6.70 -4.94 3.40
C TYR A 128 -7.27 -5.71 4.60
N GLU A 129 -7.01 -7.02 4.75
CA GLU A 129 -7.49 -7.81 5.90
C GLU A 129 -6.97 -7.22 7.23
N ASP A 130 -5.74 -6.69 7.24
CA ASP A 130 -5.10 -6.07 8.41
C ASP A 130 -5.46 -4.58 8.61
N VAL A 131 -6.28 -3.99 7.73
CA VAL A 131 -6.57 -2.53 7.71
C VAL A 131 -7.89 -2.18 8.40
N ASP A 132 -8.78 -3.17 8.57
CA ASP A 132 -10.12 -3.01 9.16
C ASP A 132 -10.23 -3.43 10.65
N GLU A 133 -9.12 -3.81 11.29
CA GLU A 133 -8.98 -3.97 12.76
C GLU A 133 -8.43 -2.72 13.43
#